data_AF-A0A924Y172-F1
#
_entry.id   AF-A0A924Y172-F1
#
_cell.length_a   1.000
_cell.length_b   1.000
_cell.length_c   1.000
_cell.angle_alpha   90.00
_cell.angle_beta   90.00
_cell.angle_gamma   90.00
#
_symmetry.space_group_name_H-M   'P 1'
#
loop_
_entity.id
_entity.type
_entity.pdbx_description
1 polymer ?
#
loop_
_entity_poly.entity_id
_entity_poly.type
_entity_poly.pdbx_seq_one_letter_code
_entity_poly.pdbx_strand_id
1 'polypeptide(L)'
;MTTIDWLRYEDLIAVLTAHGFTATPLPGGGQLFRHPHGALLGFPAIAPDHAVINYHYGAARAAMVDYGIMTRDAFELELLQAAHRLPTPA
;
A
#
# COMPACT_ATOMS: atom_id res chain seq x y z
N MET A 1 18.75 -2.13 4.37
CA MET A 1 17.29 -2.05 4.36
C MET A 1 16.94 -0.70 4.95
N THR A 2 16.51 0.24 4.12
CA THR A 2 16.13 1.59 4.56
C THR A 2 14.77 1.49 5.22
N THR A 3 14.68 1.84 6.49
CA THR A 3 13.41 1.88 7.22
C THR A 3 12.57 3.04 6.69
N ILE A 4 11.31 2.79 6.33
CA ILE A 4 10.40 3.84 5.84
C ILE A 4 9.74 4.51 7.04
N ASP A 5 10.52 5.27 7.81
CA ASP A 5 10.06 5.91 9.06
C ASP A 5 9.03 7.03 8.83
N TRP A 6 8.94 7.52 7.59
CA TRP A 6 8.03 8.59 7.18
C TRP A 6 6.64 8.09 6.78
N LEU A 7 6.46 6.78 6.54
CA LEU A 7 5.22 6.23 6.01
C LEU A 7 4.26 5.88 7.14
N ARG A 8 3.06 6.47 7.11
CA ARG A 8 1.97 5.99 7.95
C ARG A 8 1.20 4.92 7.22
N TYR A 9 0.70 3.96 8.00
CA TYR A 9 -0.04 2.83 7.43
C TYR A 9 -1.33 3.26 6.71
N GLU A 10 -1.96 4.35 7.16
CA GLU A 10 -3.13 4.97 6.53
C GLU A 10 -2.84 5.48 5.12
N ASP A 11 -1.64 6.04 4.87
CA ASP A 11 -1.25 6.57 3.56
C ASP A 11 -1.10 5.44 2.53
N LEU A 12 -0.54 4.30 2.95
CA LEU A 12 -0.43 3.11 2.11
C LEU A 12 -1.82 2.58 1.69
N ILE A 13 -2.75 2.52 2.64
CA ILE A 13 -4.13 2.09 2.39
C ILE A 13 -4.84 3.07 1.44
N ALA A 14 -4.64 4.38 1.63
CA ALA A 14 -5.23 5.40 0.78
C ALA A 14 -4.76 5.27 -0.68
N VAL A 15 -3.46 5.09 -0.91
CA VAL A 15 -2.90 4.87 -2.26
C VAL A 15 -3.46 3.60 -2.88
N LEU A 16 -3.50 2.48 -2.15
CA LEU A 16 -4.10 1.24 -2.66
C LEU A 16 -5.56 1.46 -3.11
N THR A 17 -6.34 2.16 -2.28
CA THR A 17 -7.77 2.41 -2.56
C THR A 17 -7.96 3.35 -3.75
N ALA A 18 -7.11 4.38 -3.89
CA ALA A 18 -7.12 5.29 -5.03
C ALA A 18 -6.90 4.56 -6.37
N HIS A 19 -6.09 3.49 -6.33
CA HIS A 19 -5.82 2.64 -7.49
C HIS A 19 -6.70 1.39 -7.56
N GLY A 20 -7.92 1.48 -7.06
CA GLY A 20 -8.95 0.46 -7.31
C GLY A 20 -8.83 -0.81 -6.49
N PHE A 21 -7.95 -0.87 -5.49
CA PHE A 21 -8.03 -1.95 -4.51
C PHE A 21 -9.22 -1.75 -3.58
N THR A 22 -9.94 -2.83 -3.33
CA THR A 22 -11.05 -2.86 -2.38
C THR A 22 -10.66 -3.65 -1.14
N ALA A 23 -10.77 -3.04 0.04
CA ALA A 23 -10.46 -3.68 1.31
C ALA A 23 -11.66 -4.47 1.84
N THR A 24 -11.45 -5.73 2.17
CA THR A 24 -12.44 -6.59 2.86
C THR A 24 -11.85 -7.05 4.20
N PRO A 25 -12.57 -6.92 5.33
CA PRO A 25 -12.07 -7.41 6.61
C PRO A 25 -11.90 -8.94 6.59
N LEU A 26 -10.84 -9.43 7.21
CA LEU A 26 -10.58 -10.87 7.37
C LEU A 26 -11.14 -11.40 8.70
N PRO A 27 -11.64 -12.65 8.75
CA PRO A 27 -11.95 -13.32 10.01
C PRO A 27 -10.69 -13.42 10.88
N GLY A 28 -10.77 -12.96 12.14
CA GLY A 28 -9.60 -12.85 13.03
C GLY A 28 -8.87 -11.50 12.96
N GLY A 29 -9.35 -10.57 12.13
CA GLY A 29 -8.82 -9.21 12.02
C GLY A 29 -7.90 -9.01 10.80
N GLY A 30 -7.67 -7.76 10.45
CA GLY A 30 -6.89 -7.37 9.28
C GLY A 30 -7.76 -7.15 8.06
N GLN A 31 -7.12 -6.94 6.92
CA GLN A 31 -7.76 -6.55 5.67
C GLN A 31 -7.17 -7.33 4.50
N LEU A 32 -8.04 -7.79 3.60
CA LEU A 32 -7.69 -8.33 2.29
C LEU A 32 -8.03 -7.28 1.24
N PHE A 33 -7.02 -6.80 0.52
CA PHE A 33 -7.18 -5.89 -0.59
C PHE A 33 -7.27 -6.67 -1.89
N ARG A 34 -8.28 -6.37 -2.72
CA ARG A 34 -8.51 -6.99 -4.02
C ARG A 34 -8.52 -5.96 -5.13
N HIS A 35 -7.76 -6.19 -6.18
CA HIS A 35 -7.77 -5.37 -7.39
C HIS A 35 -8.50 -6.10 -8.54
N PRO A 36 -9.24 -5.39 -9.42
CA PRO A 36 -9.89 -6.00 -10.59
C PRO A 36 -8.95 -6.76 -11.54
N HIS A 37 -7.68 -6.37 -11.61
CA HIS A 37 -6.66 -7.08 -12.41
C HIS A 37 -6.14 -8.38 -11.76
N GLY A 38 -6.71 -8.80 -10.63
CA GLY A 38 -6.38 -10.06 -9.97
C GLY A 38 -5.33 -9.98 -8.86
N ALA A 39 -4.84 -8.78 -8.52
CA ALA A 39 -3.92 -8.60 -7.41
C ALA A 39 -4.63 -8.79 -6.06
N LEU A 40 -3.97 -9.50 -5.14
CA LEU A 40 -4.46 -9.80 -3.80
C LEU A 40 -3.39 -9.48 -2.76
N LEU A 41 -3.73 -8.66 -1.76
CA LEU A 41 -2.82 -8.31 -0.66
C LEU A 41 -3.50 -8.59 0.68
N GLY A 42 -2.88 -9.45 1.50
CA GLY A 42 -3.35 -9.72 2.85
C GLY A 42 -2.56 -8.89 3.87
N PHE A 43 -3.25 -8.01 4.58
CA PHE A 43 -2.73 -7.19 5.67
C PHE A 43 -3.31 -7.73 6.99
N PRO A 44 -2.69 -8.74 7.62
CA PRO A 44 -3.19 -9.35 8.86
C PRO A 44 -3.26 -8.33 10.01
N ALA A 45 -4.12 -8.60 11.02
CA ALA A 45 -4.21 -7.80 12.25
C ALA A 45 -2.97 -7.98 13.15
N ILE A 46 -1.84 -7.45 12.69
CA ILE A 46 -0.60 -7.35 13.43
C ILE A 46 -0.41 -5.87 13.77
N ALA A 47 0.03 -5.57 14.99
CA ALA A 47 0.35 -4.20 15.38
C ALA A 47 1.35 -3.61 14.37
N PRO A 48 1.06 -2.46 13.76
CA PRO A 48 1.94 -1.87 12.76
C PRO A 48 3.19 -1.33 13.44
N ASP A 49 4.25 -2.13 13.42
CA ASP A 49 5.62 -1.68 13.66
C ASP A 49 6.35 -1.40 12.33
N HIS A 50 7.58 -0.91 12.40
CA HIS A 50 8.34 -0.60 11.19
C HIS A 50 8.58 -1.83 10.30
N ALA A 51 8.72 -3.03 10.87
CA ALA A 51 8.93 -4.24 10.08
C ALA A 51 7.67 -4.63 9.32
N VAL A 52 6.51 -4.57 9.98
CA VAL A 52 5.19 -4.82 9.40
C VAL A 52 4.87 -3.81 8.30
N ILE A 53 5.13 -2.51 8.54
CA ILE A 53 4.91 -1.46 7.54
C ILE A 53 5.81 -1.67 6.33
N ASN A 54 7.11 -1.94 6.51
CA ASN A 54 8.03 -2.20 5.41
C ASN A 54 7.64 -3.44 4.59
N TYR A 55 7.18 -4.50 5.26
CA TYR A 55 6.70 -5.71 4.59
C TYR A 55 5.48 -5.40 3.72
N HIS A 56 4.47 -4.74 4.28
CA HIS A 56 3.25 -4.39 3.55
C HIS A 56 3.51 -3.40 2.42
N TYR A 57 4.41 -2.44 2.62
CA TYR A 57 4.89 -1.56 1.55
C TYR A 57 5.51 -2.37 0.41
N GLY A 58 6.38 -3.33 0.72
CA GLY A 58 7.03 -4.18 -0.28
C GLY A 58 6.01 -5.00 -1.08
N ALA A 59 5.01 -5.57 -0.39
CA ALA A 59 3.92 -6.32 -1.01
C ALA A 59 3.04 -5.43 -1.89
N ALA A 60 2.65 -4.25 -1.41
CA ALA A 60 1.86 -3.28 -2.17
C ALA A 60 2.61 -2.82 -3.44
N ARG A 61 3.89 -2.48 -3.32
CA ARG A 61 4.73 -2.11 -4.46
C ARG A 61 4.81 -3.23 -5.49
N ALA A 62 5.03 -4.47 -5.06
CA ALA A 62 5.07 -5.63 -5.95
C ALA A 62 3.72 -5.81 -6.67
N ALA A 63 2.60 -5.76 -5.94
CA ALA A 63 1.28 -5.88 -6.55
C ALA A 63 0.99 -4.76 -7.56
N MET A 64 1.38 -3.52 -7.28
CA MET A 64 1.23 -2.41 -8.22
C MET A 64 2.00 -2.61 -9.52
N VAL A 65 3.24 -3.08 -9.42
CA VAL A 65 4.15 -3.24 -10.58
C VAL A 65 3.84 -4.52 -11.36
N ASP A 66 3.73 -5.66 -10.67
CA ASP A 66 3.61 -6.98 -11.30
C ASP A 66 2.26 -7.15 -12.02
N TYR A 67 1.22 -6.43 -11.57
CA TYR A 67 -0.10 -6.43 -12.21
C TYR A 67 -0.31 -5.23 -13.17
N GLY A 68 0.75 -4.47 -13.45
CA GLY A 68 0.73 -3.37 -14.42
C GLY A 68 -0.21 -2.22 -14.05
N ILE A 69 -0.46 -2.00 -12.75
CA ILE A 69 -1.32 -0.93 -12.25
C ILE A 69 -0.58 0.41 -12.35
N MET A 70 0.70 0.42 -11.98
CA MET A 70 1.59 1.57 -12.13
C MET A 70 3.06 1.16 -12.12
N THR A 71 3.94 2.09 -12.51
CA THR A 71 5.38 1.88 -12.41
C THR A 71 5.85 1.98 -10.96
N ARG A 72 7.03 1.41 -10.69
CA ARG A 72 7.68 1.51 -9.38
C ARG A 72 7.86 2.97 -8.93
N ASP A 73 8.39 3.80 -9.82
CA ASP A 73 8.72 5.19 -9.50
C ASP A 73 7.46 6.01 -9.27
N ALA A 74 6.38 5.76 -10.03
CA ALA A 74 5.08 6.38 -9.81
C ALA A 74 4.51 6.01 -8.43
N PHE A 75 4.58 4.73 -8.05
CA PHE A 75 4.15 4.28 -6.73
C PHE A 75 4.94 4.94 -5.60
N GLU A 76 6.27 4.97 -5.70
CA GLU A 76 7.14 5.57 -4.69
C GLU A 76 6.88 7.08 -4.57
N LEU A 77 6.69 7.78 -5.70
CA LEU A 77 6.38 9.21 -5.72
C LEU A 77 5.02 9.51 -5.10
N GLU A 78 3.97 8.78 -5.47
CA GLU A 78 2.62 9.01 -4.96
C GLU A 78 2.53 8.71 -3.46
N LEU A 79 3.21 7.66 -3.00
CA LEU A 79 3.27 7.33 -1.58
C LEU A 79 4.01 8.39 -0.77
N LEU A 80 5.10 8.95 -1.32
CA LEU A 80 5.80 10.08 -0.71
C LEU A 80 4.88 11.31 -0.64
N GLN A 81 4.11 11.59 -1.70
CA GLN A 81 3.17 12.69 -1.73
C GLN A 81 2.06 12.52 -0.68
N ALA A 82 1.48 11.32 -0.57
CA ALA A 82 0.49 11.00 0.44
C ALA A 82 1.03 11.21 1.86
N ALA A 83 2.20 10.63 2.16
CA ALA A 83 2.81 10.72 3.49
C ALA A 83 3.17 12.15 3.93
N HIS A 84 3.53 13.01 2.98
CA HIS A 84 3.86 14.40 3.24
C HIS A 84 2.69 15.36 2.98
N ARG A 85 1.50 14.85 2.64
CA ARG A 85 0.30 15.64 2.26
C ARG A 85 0.60 16.67 1.18
N LEU A 86 1.46 16.29 0.23
CA LEU A 86 1.82 17.12 -0.90
C LEU A 86 0.72 17.04 -1.97
N PRO A 87 0.50 18.11 -2.75
CA PRO A 87 -0.44 18.06 -3.86
C PRO A 87 -0.02 16.99 -4.88
N THR A 88 -0.96 16.15 -5.29
CA THR A 88 -0.79 15.19 -6.38
C THR A 88 -0.68 15.97 -7.70
N PRO A 89 0.33 15.72 -8.55
CA PRO A 89 0.44 16.37 -9.84
C PRO A 89 -0.76 16.00 -10.73
N ALA A 90 -1.32 17.01 -11.39
CA ALA A 90 -2.47 16.92 -12.28
C ALA A 90 -2.13 16.25 -13.63
#